data_AF-A0A529TJS6-F1
#
_entry.id   AF-A0A529TJS6-F1
#
_cell.length_a   1.000
_cell.length_b   1.000
_cell.length_c   1.000
_cell.angle_alpha   90.00
_cell.angle_beta   90.00
_cell.angle_gamma   90.00
#
_symmetry.space_group_name_H-M   'P 1'
#
loop_
_entity.id
_entity.type
_entity.pdbx_description
1 polymer ?
#
loop_
_entity_poly.entity_id
_entity_poly.type
_entity_poly.pdbx_seq_one_letter_code
_entity_poly.pdbx_strand_id
1 'polypeptide(L)'
;MASLPIATNDEHRFHRKQYHGKVFTLDEIEAVVAEFGMPGDRWKTDPAMKYDKFIEVQVWDERPILTYLRSPDRGRQQAASGSLSHSD
;
A
#
# COMPACT_ATOMS: atom_id res chain seq x y z
N MET A 1 7.99 4.15 -4.55
CA MET A 1 8.84 2.97 -4.37
C MET A 1 10.30 3.38 -4.23
N ALA A 2 10.76 3.60 -3.00
CA ALA A 2 12.14 3.90 -2.65
C ALA A 2 13.10 2.74 -2.98
N SER A 3 12.59 1.50 -3.05
CA SER A 3 13.38 0.29 -3.38
C SER A 3 13.55 0.01 -4.87
N LEU A 4 12.80 0.70 -5.75
CA LEU A 4 12.84 0.45 -7.19
C LEU A 4 14.22 0.72 -7.82
N PRO A 5 14.92 1.82 -7.51
CA PRO A 5 16.27 2.06 -8.05
C PRO A 5 17.30 1.00 -7.64
N ILE A 6 17.15 0.39 -6.46
CA ILE A 6 18.02 -0.69 -6.00
C ILE A 6 17.84 -1.92 -6.90
N ALA A 7 16.59 -2.22 -7.27
CA ALA A 7 16.27 -3.35 -8.13
C ALA A 7 16.72 -3.16 -9.59
N THR A 8 16.81 -1.91 -10.08
CA THR A 8 17.02 -1.62 -11.51
C THR A 8 18.40 -1.06 -11.86
N ASN A 9 19.04 -0.27 -10.99
CA ASN A 9 20.35 0.35 -11.28
C ASN A 9 21.51 -0.61 -10.98
N ASP A 10 22.40 -0.82 -11.94
CA ASP A 10 23.52 -1.78 -11.85
C ASP A 10 24.53 -1.46 -10.76
N GLU A 11 24.63 -0.19 -10.37
CA GLU A 11 25.43 0.25 -9.22
C GLU A 11 25.06 -0.46 -7.90
N HIS A 12 23.84 -1.00 -7.82
CA HIS A 12 23.32 -1.67 -6.63
C HIS A 12 23.26 -3.18 -6.75
N ARG A 13 23.74 -3.77 -7.86
CA ARG A 13 23.60 -5.21 -8.15
C ARG A 13 24.06 -6.12 -7.01
N PHE A 14 25.16 -5.78 -6.34
CA PHE A 14 25.72 -6.55 -5.22
C PHE A 14 24.92 -6.44 -3.92
N HIS A 15 24.02 -5.48 -3.82
CA HIS A 15 23.16 -5.26 -2.66
C HIS A 15 21.69 -5.64 -2.93
N ARG A 16 21.38 -6.12 -4.14
CA ARG A 16 20.03 -6.52 -4.51
C ARG A 16 19.63 -7.79 -3.78
N LYS A 17 18.66 -7.64 -2.90
CA LYS A 17 17.84 -8.75 -2.38
C LYS A 17 16.55 -8.91 -3.19
N GLN A 18 15.99 -10.12 -3.13
CA GLN A 18 14.84 -10.51 -3.93
C GLN A 18 13.57 -9.69 -3.67
N TYR A 19 13.49 -8.97 -2.54
CA TYR A 19 12.34 -8.16 -2.19
C TYR A 19 12.39 -6.71 -2.71
N HIS A 20 13.53 -6.24 -3.23
CA HIS A 20 13.62 -4.87 -3.74
C HIS A 20 12.77 -4.67 -5.00
N GLY A 21 12.08 -3.55 -5.10
CA GLY A 21 11.27 -3.17 -6.26
C GLY A 21 9.97 -3.97 -6.44
N LYS A 22 9.54 -4.72 -5.42
CA LYS A 22 8.32 -5.53 -5.44
C LYS A 22 7.22 -4.95 -4.55
N VAL A 23 5.98 -5.30 -4.88
CA VAL A 23 4.79 -5.09 -4.04
C VAL A 23 4.34 -6.46 -3.56
N PHE A 24 3.84 -6.53 -2.34
CA PHE A 24 3.44 -7.77 -1.69
C PHE A 24 2.03 -7.64 -1.13
N THR A 25 1.27 -8.73 -1.21
CA THR A 25 0.12 -8.99 -0.34
C THR A 25 0.57 -9.18 1.11
N LEU A 26 -0.40 -9.24 2.04
CA LEU A 26 -0.10 -9.46 3.46
C LEU A 26 0.65 -10.79 3.69
N ASP A 27 0.15 -11.88 3.10
CA ASP A 27 0.76 -13.21 3.25
C ASP A 27 2.17 -13.26 2.63
N GLU A 28 2.36 -12.59 1.48
CA GLU A 28 3.68 -12.53 0.83
C GLU A 28 4.69 -11.72 1.65
N ILE A 29 4.27 -10.63 2.31
CA ILE A 29 5.21 -9.87 3.14
C ILE A 29 5.59 -10.62 4.42
N GLU A 30 4.69 -11.44 4.98
CA GLU A 30 5.02 -12.32 6.11
C GLU A 30 6.12 -13.33 5.73
N ALA A 31 6.03 -13.92 4.53
CA ALA A 31 7.07 -14.82 4.02
C ALA A 31 8.43 -14.11 3.83
N VAL A 32 8.42 -12.88 3.31
CA VAL A 32 9.66 -12.07 3.17
C VAL A 32 10.28 -11.79 4.54
N VAL A 33 9.48 -11.43 5.54
CA VAL A 33 9.97 -11.20 6.91
C VAL A 33 10.52 -12.48 7.53
N ALA A 34 9.89 -13.63 7.28
CA ALA A 34 10.39 -14.91 7.77
C ALA A 34 11.75 -15.29 7.17
N GLU A 35 11.98 -15.00 5.88
CA GLU A 35 13.23 -15.32 5.19
C GLU A 35 14.36 -14.33 5.52
N PHE A 36 14.06 -13.02 5.50
CA PHE A 36 15.09 -11.97 5.57
C PHE A 36 15.17 -11.28 6.94
N GLY A 37 14.22 -11.56 7.84
CA GLY A 37 14.08 -10.93 9.14
C GLY A 37 13.43 -9.55 9.07
N MET A 38 13.12 -9.00 10.25
CA MET A 38 12.65 -7.62 10.38
C MET A 38 13.78 -6.62 10.11
N PRO A 39 13.50 -5.49 9.44
CA PRO A 39 14.44 -4.37 9.36
C PRO A 39 14.81 -3.93 10.77
N GLY A 40 16.10 -3.79 11.01
CA GLY A 40 16.65 -3.38 12.30
C GLY A 40 17.88 -2.51 12.10
N ASP A 41 18.56 -2.17 13.19
CA ASP A 41 19.64 -1.18 13.17
C ASP A 41 20.97 -1.66 12.58
N ARG A 42 21.03 -2.92 12.10
CA ARG A 42 22.26 -3.51 11.56
C ARG A 42 22.81 -2.74 10.37
N TRP A 43 21.99 -2.03 9.60
CA TRP A 43 22.44 -1.17 8.50
C TRP A 43 23.42 -0.07 8.96
N LYS A 44 23.43 0.30 10.25
CA LYS A 44 24.32 1.32 10.81
C LYS A 44 25.78 0.83 10.90
N THR A 45 25.98 -0.48 11.04
CA THR A 45 27.29 -1.08 11.32
C THR A 45 27.71 -2.14 10.31
N ASP A 46 26.77 -2.68 9.53
CA ASP A 46 27.00 -3.73 8.54
C ASP A 46 26.85 -3.15 7.11
N PRO A 47 27.95 -2.99 6.35
CA PRO A 47 27.92 -2.48 4.98
C PRO A 47 27.06 -3.33 4.03
N ALA A 48 26.88 -4.63 4.31
CA ALA A 48 26.04 -5.49 3.49
C ALA A 48 24.55 -5.11 3.61
N MET A 49 24.16 -4.50 4.73
CA MET A 49 22.79 -4.09 5.07
C MET A 49 22.52 -2.60 4.73
N LYS A 50 23.42 -1.94 3.98
CA LYS A 50 23.37 -0.49 3.69
C LYS A 50 22.00 0.01 3.20
N TYR A 51 21.25 -0.82 2.47
CA TYR A 51 19.95 -0.49 1.91
C TYR A 51 18.76 -1.09 2.66
N ASP A 52 19.00 -1.91 3.67
CA ASP A 52 17.98 -2.63 4.45
C ASP A 52 17.45 -1.79 5.61
N LYS A 53 17.18 -0.51 5.33
CA LYS A 53 16.71 0.45 6.33
C LYS A 53 15.21 0.33 6.58
N PHE A 54 14.47 0.02 5.52
CA PHE A 54 13.02 -0.01 5.51
C PHE A 54 12.54 -1.11 4.57
N ILE A 55 11.42 -1.73 4.90
CA ILE A 55 10.59 -2.46 3.94
C ILE A 55 9.45 -1.51 3.55
N GLU A 56 9.25 -1.29 2.25
CA GLU A 56 8.09 -0.55 1.75
C GLU A 56 6.97 -1.57 1.48
N VAL A 57 5.90 -1.48 2.26
CA VAL A 57 4.71 -2.33 2.10
C VAL A 57 3.56 -1.44 1.65
N GLN A 58 2.84 -1.86 0.62
CA GLN A 58 1.58 -1.26 0.22
C GLN A 58 0.47 -2.27 0.51
N VAL A 59 -0.32 -2.03 1.55
CA VAL A 59 -1.46 -2.87 1.91
C VAL A 59 -2.72 -2.25 1.32
N TRP A 60 -3.42 -3.00 0.48
CA TRP A 60 -4.75 -2.62 0.00
C TRP A 60 -5.82 -3.29 0.87
N ASP A 61 -6.75 -2.49 1.39
CA ASP A 61 -7.91 -2.96 2.11
C ASP A 61 -9.17 -2.40 1.43
N GLU A 62 -10.03 -3.28 0.94
CA GLU A 62 -11.28 -2.89 0.27
C GLU A 62 -12.42 -2.59 1.26
N ARG A 63 -12.28 -2.92 2.55
CA ARG A 63 -13.33 -2.70 3.57
C ARG A 63 -13.79 -1.24 3.65
N PRO A 64 -12.93 -0.21 3.56
CA PRO A 64 -13.37 1.19 3.52
C PRO A 64 -14.22 1.51 2.29
N ILE A 65 -13.81 1.01 1.11
CA ILE A 65 -14.55 1.18 -0.16
C ILE A 65 -15.92 0.52 -0.05
N LEU A 66 -15.96 -0.73 0.42
CA LEU A 66 -17.20 -1.47 0.59
C LEU A 66 -18.12 -0.83 1.64
N THR A 67 -17.56 -0.24 2.70
CA THR A 67 -18.34 0.53 3.70
C THR A 67 -18.98 1.77 3.08
N TYR A 68 -18.21 2.49 2.25
CA TYR A 68 -18.73 3.63 1.50
C TYR A 68 -19.84 3.21 0.52
N LEU A 69 -19.62 2.17 -0.28
CA LEU A 69 -20.61 1.68 -1.26
C LEU A 69 -21.87 1.11 -0.61
N ARG A 70 -21.77 0.57 0.62
CA ARG A 70 -22.91 0.10 1.41
C ARG A 70 -23.67 1.22 2.11
N SER A 71 -23.12 2.42 2.17
CA SER A 71 -23.82 3.57 2.73
C SER A 71 -24.77 4.10 1.66
N PRO A 72 -26.11 3.98 1.84
CA PRO A 72 -27.04 4.55 0.87
C PRO A 72 -26.78 6.05 0.77
N ASP A 73 -26.51 6.50 -0.45
CA ASP A 73 -26.27 7.89 -0.81
C ASP A 73 -27.41 8.77 -0.27
N ARG A 74 -27.17 9.45 0.87
CA ARG A 74 -28.11 10.43 1.43
C ARG A 74 -28.16 11.73 0.60
N GLY A 75 -27.42 11.81 -0.51
CA GLY A 75 -27.27 13.02 -1.31
C GLY A 75 -28.24 13.18 -2.49
N ARG A 76 -29.07 12.18 -2.83
CA ARG A 76 -29.90 12.24 -4.06
C ARG A 76 -31.42 12.27 -3.87
N GLN A 77 -31.93 12.29 -2.64
CA GLN A 77 -33.38 12.35 -2.36
C GLN A 77 -33.78 13.69 -1.71
N GLN A 78 -33.43 14.82 -2.34
CA GLN A 78 -34.09 16.12 -2.10
C GLN A 78 -34.21 16.90 -3.42
N ALA A 79 -34.84 16.31 -4.44
CA ALA A 79 -35.16 17.03 -5.68
C ALA A 79 -36.44 16.54 -6.37
N ALA A 80 -37.36 15.88 -5.64
CA ALA A 80 -38.61 15.36 -6.23
C ALA A 80 -39.85 15.53 -5.34
N SER A 81 -39.85 16.51 -4.43
CA SER A 81 -41.02 16.85 -3.60
C SER A 81 -41.41 18.32 -3.74
N GLY A 82 -41.44 18.82 -4.99
CA GLY A 82 -41.68 20.22 -5.29
C GLY A 82 -42.43 20.46 -6.60
N SER A 83 -43.50 19.71 -6.86
CA SER A 83 -44.46 20.08 -7.90
C SER A 83 -45.76 19.32 -7.71
N LEU A 84 -46.70 19.89 -6.95
CA LEU A 84 -48.15 19.66 -7.03
C LEU A 84 -48.86 20.54 -6.00
N SER A 85 -49.22 21.77 -6.40
CA SER A 85 -50.50 22.41 -6.06
C SER A 85 -50.54 23.83 -6.61
N HIS A 86 -51.22 24.02 -7.72
CA HIS A 86 -52.15 25.15 -7.90
C HIS A 86 -53.28 24.63 -8.79
N SER A 87 -54.39 24.32 -8.12
CA SER A 87 -55.69 24.07 -8.73
C SER A 87 -56.43 25.41 -8.78
N ASP A 88 -57.14 25.60 -9.91
CA ASP A 88 -58.25 26.53 -10.20
C ASP A 88 -58.10 28.05 -10.00
#